data_AF-A0A959A3B2-F1
#
_entry.id   AF-A0A959A3B2-F1
#
_cell.length_a   1.000
_cell.length_b   1.000
_cell.length_c   1.000
_cell.angle_alpha   90.00
_cell.angle_beta   90.00
_cell.angle_gamma   90.00
#
_symmetry.space_group_name_H-M   'P 1'
#
loop_
_entity.id
_entity.type
_entity.pdbx_description
1 polymer ?
#
loop_
_entity_poly.entity_id
_entity_poly.type
_entity_poly.pdbx_seq_one_letter_code
_entity_poly.pdbx_strand_id
1 'polypeptide(L)'
;VAGSWSSLANLNAYGLFILIATLCYGINVNVIKFNVKGLNAMTVTSVSLGMVTPFALAYILLFSDVPHQLATQEIARRSLFFIALLGIMSTAVAMALFNKLIQIASPIFTSSVTYLIPIVAILWGLWDGEVLLPGHYLGMLGVLTGVYLTNRKK
;
A
#
# COMPACT_ATOMS: atom_id res chain seq x y z
N VAL A 1 -4.46 -28.63 14.35
CA VAL A 1 -2.99 -28.58 14.53
C VAL A 1 -2.40 -27.92 13.29
N ALA A 2 -2.25 -26.59 13.33
CA ALA A 2 -1.67 -25.77 12.27
C ALA A 2 -0.15 -25.74 12.43
N GLY A 3 0.51 -26.83 12.05
CA GLY A 3 1.96 -26.97 12.27
C GLY A 3 2.59 -28.20 11.61
N SER A 4 2.00 -28.71 10.53
CA SER A 4 2.66 -29.76 9.74
C SER A 4 3.49 -29.10 8.64
N TRP A 5 4.78 -29.42 8.57
CA TRP A 5 5.70 -28.97 7.53
C TRP A 5 5.21 -29.30 6.10
N SER A 6 4.25 -30.22 5.95
CA SER A 6 3.54 -30.54 4.71
C SER A 6 2.57 -29.44 4.23
N SER A 7 2.13 -28.54 5.11
CA SER A 7 1.31 -27.37 4.77
C SER A 7 2.13 -26.28 4.07
N LEU A 8 3.45 -26.22 4.31
CA LEU A 8 4.34 -25.29 3.62
C LEU A 8 4.57 -25.72 2.15
N ALA A 9 4.51 -27.03 1.87
CA ALA A 9 4.65 -27.55 0.50
C ALA A 9 3.43 -27.26 -0.39
N ASN A 10 2.26 -26.96 0.20
CA ASN A 10 1.04 -26.53 -0.51
C ASN A 10 0.84 -25.00 -0.45
N LEU A 11 1.85 -24.22 -0.04
CA LEU A 11 1.76 -22.77 -0.08
C LEU A 11 1.69 -22.33 -1.54
N ASN A 12 0.54 -21.75 -1.88
CA ASN A 12 0.36 -21.05 -3.13
C ASN A 12 1.49 -20.02 -3.29
N ALA A 13 2.29 -20.12 -4.36
CA ALA A 13 3.44 -19.24 -4.60
C ALA A 13 3.07 -17.74 -4.51
N TYR A 14 1.81 -17.41 -4.83
CA TYR A 14 1.28 -16.05 -4.68
C TYR A 14 1.21 -15.56 -3.23
N GLY A 15 0.99 -16.45 -2.25
CA GLY A 15 0.99 -16.11 -0.83
C GLY A 15 2.37 -15.69 -0.32
N LEU A 16 3.45 -16.24 -0.89
CA LEU A 16 4.82 -15.85 -0.55
C LEU A 16 5.10 -14.40 -0.95
N PHE A 17 4.57 -13.94 -2.10
CA PHE A 17 4.72 -12.55 -2.51
C PHE A 17 4.09 -11.56 -1.52
N ILE A 18 2.96 -11.92 -0.92
CA ILE A 18 2.31 -11.10 0.11
C ILE A 18 3.23 -10.98 1.34
N LEU A 19 3.81 -12.10 1.79
CA LEU A 19 4.74 -12.09 2.92
C LEU A 19 5.97 -11.22 2.63
N ILE A 20 6.58 -11.38 1.46
CA ILE A 20 7.73 -10.56 1.03
C ILE A 20 7.35 -9.08 0.99
N ALA A 21 6.19 -8.73 0.41
CA ALA A 21 5.72 -7.35 0.35
C ALA A 21 5.55 -6.73 1.74
N THR A 22 4.97 -7.46 2.69
CA THR A 22 4.80 -6.97 4.08
C THR A 22 6.15 -6.82 4.81
N LEU A 23 7.11 -7.70 4.57
CA LEU A 23 8.48 -7.59 5.09
C LEU A 23 9.19 -6.36 4.53
N CYS A 24 9.16 -6.16 3.21
CA CYS A 24 9.71 -4.98 2.56
C CYS A 24 9.10 -3.69 3.11
N TYR A 25 7.77 -3.66 3.31
CA TYR A 25 7.09 -2.52 3.91
C TYR A 25 7.56 -2.25 5.34
N GLY A 26 7.65 -3.28 6.19
CA GLY A 26 8.14 -3.15 7.57
C GLY A 26 9.59 -2.67 7.65
N ILE A 27 10.46 -3.16 6.77
CA ILE A 27 11.85 -2.70 6.65
C ILE A 27 11.88 -1.23 6.22
N ASN A 28 11.11 -0.85 5.20
CA ASN A 28 11.06 0.53 4.70
C ASN A 28 10.67 1.53 5.80
N VAL A 29 9.61 1.25 6.57
CA VAL A 29 9.17 2.12 7.66
C VAL A 29 10.25 2.27 8.75
N ASN A 30 10.92 1.18 9.13
CA ASN A 30 11.99 1.21 10.12
C ASN A 30 13.23 1.95 9.62
N VAL A 31 13.66 1.72 8.36
CA VAL A 31 14.79 2.42 7.75
C VAL A 31 14.50 3.93 7.69
N ILE A 32 13.30 4.34 7.28
CA ILE A 32 12.92 5.76 7.26
C ILE A 32 12.97 6.36 8.67
N LYS A 33 12.47 5.66 9.70
CA LYS A 33 12.46 6.17 11.08
C LYS A 33 13.85 6.23 11.72
N PHE A 34 14.69 5.22 11.49
CA PHE A 34 15.93 5.03 12.23
C PHE A 34 17.20 5.45 11.47
N ASN A 35 17.24 5.26 10.15
CA ASN A 35 18.44 5.47 9.34
C ASN A 35 18.38 6.76 8.50
N VAL A 36 17.19 7.27 8.21
CA VAL A 36 16.97 8.47 7.38
C VAL A 36 16.61 9.68 8.25
N LYS A 37 17.34 9.86 9.36
CA LYS A 37 17.14 10.99 10.27
C LYS A 37 17.85 12.23 9.69
N GLY A 38 17.08 13.27 9.35
CA GLY A 38 17.61 14.54 8.84
C GLY A 38 17.21 14.87 7.40
N LEU A 39 16.64 13.92 6.65
CA LEU A 39 16.02 14.22 5.36
C LEU A 39 14.55 14.56 5.55
N ASN A 40 14.09 15.61 4.86
CA ASN A 40 12.67 15.98 4.84
C ASN A 40 11.85 14.83 4.21
N ALA A 41 10.65 14.58 4.72
CA ALA A 41 9.73 13.57 4.19
C ALA A 41 9.47 13.73 2.69
N MET A 42 9.41 14.97 2.19
CA MET A 42 9.30 15.25 0.76
C MET A 42 10.48 14.72 -0.04
N THR A 43 11.70 14.83 0.48
CA THR A 43 12.91 14.31 -0.18
C THR A 43 12.85 12.79 -0.28
N VAL A 44 12.44 12.11 0.79
CA VAL A 44 12.29 10.64 0.79
C VAL A 44 11.27 10.21 -0.26
N THR A 45 10.08 10.81 -0.27
CA THR A 45 9.03 10.47 -1.24
C THR A 45 9.46 10.75 -2.68
N SER A 46 10.06 11.91 -2.96
CA SER A 46 10.52 12.28 -4.31
C SER A 46 11.63 11.37 -4.81
N VAL A 47 12.58 10.98 -3.95
CA VAL A 47 13.64 10.02 -4.33
C VAL A 47 13.05 8.64 -4.60
N SER A 48 12.15 8.15 -3.74
CA SER A 48 11.50 6.84 -3.95
C SER A 48 10.71 6.78 -5.25
N LEU A 49 9.85 7.76 -5.52
CA LEU A 49 9.05 7.81 -6.76
C LEU A 49 9.93 8.10 -7.98
N GLY A 50 10.90 9.00 -7.83
CA GLY A 50 11.85 9.35 -8.89
C GLY A 50 12.70 8.16 -9.31
N MET A 51 13.11 7.31 -8.36
CA MET A 51 13.92 6.12 -8.65
C MET A 51 13.14 5.03 -9.37
N VAL A 52 11.83 4.88 -9.11
CA VAL A 52 10.96 3.93 -9.85
C VAL A 52 10.62 4.44 -11.25
N THR A 53 10.52 5.76 -11.43
CA THR A 53 10.11 6.41 -12.69
C THR A 53 10.88 5.94 -13.94
N PRO A 54 12.23 5.91 -13.98
CA PRO A 54 12.94 5.49 -15.19
C PRO A 54 12.67 4.02 -15.55
N PHE A 55 12.54 3.13 -14.57
CA PHE A 55 12.22 1.72 -14.82
C PHE A 55 10.78 1.56 -15.32
N ALA A 56 9.83 2.27 -14.70
CA ALA A 56 8.44 2.26 -15.13
C ALA A 56 8.28 2.82 -16.55
N LEU A 57 8.97 3.92 -16.86
CA LEU A 57 8.94 4.54 -18.19
C LEU A 57 9.59 3.64 -19.24
N ALA A 58 10.75 3.05 -18.94
CA ALA A 58 11.41 2.10 -19.84
C ALA A 58 10.51 0.90 -20.12
N TYR A 59 9.82 0.36 -19.10
CA TYR A 59 8.88 -0.74 -19.28
C TYR A 59 7.71 -0.35 -20.20
N ILE A 60 7.08 0.81 -19.96
CA ILE A 60 5.95 1.30 -20.75
C ILE A 60 6.35 1.55 -22.21
N LEU A 61 7.54 2.09 -22.45
CA LEU A 61 7.97 2.44 -23.82
C LEU A 61 8.47 1.23 -24.62
N LEU A 62 9.11 0.26 -23.97
CA LEU A 62 9.78 -0.85 -24.66
C LEU A 62 8.95 -2.14 -24.70
N PHE A 63 8.05 -2.35 -23.73
CA PHE A 63 7.37 -3.63 -23.54
C PHE A 63 5.84 -3.53 -23.48
N SER A 64 5.27 -2.34 -23.71
CA SER A 64 3.83 -2.11 -23.60
C SER A 64 3.25 -1.40 -24.81
N ASP A 65 1.99 -1.71 -25.15
CA ASP A 65 1.22 -1.06 -26.22
C ASP A 65 0.57 0.26 -25.77
N VAL A 66 0.79 0.69 -24.52
CA VAL A 66 0.22 1.91 -23.94
C VAL A 66 0.45 3.15 -24.84
N PRO A 67 1.64 3.43 -25.40
CA PRO A 67 1.82 4.58 -26.28
C PRO A 67 0.93 4.54 -27.53
N HIS A 68 0.76 3.36 -28.12
CA HIS A 68 -0.12 3.16 -29.28
C HIS A 68 -1.60 3.35 -28.91
N GLN A 69 -2.01 2.82 -27.75
CA GLN A 69 -3.38 2.98 -27.25
C GLN A 69 -3.71 4.44 -26.92
N LEU A 70 -2.76 5.20 -26.37
CA LEU A 70 -2.93 6.64 -26.10
C LEU A 70 -3.16 7.46 -27.38
N ALA A 71 -2.51 7.07 -28.48
CA ALA A 71 -2.62 7.76 -29.76
C ALA A 71 -3.94 7.44 -30.49
N THR A 72 -4.42 6.21 -30.36
CA THR A 72 -5.54 5.68 -31.15
C THR A 72 -6.89 5.74 -30.43
N GLN A 73 -6.91 5.64 -29.10
CA GLN A 73 -8.14 5.53 -28.32
C GLN A 73 -8.36 6.79 -27.49
N GLU A 74 -9.48 7.49 -27.70
CA GLU A 74 -9.84 8.66 -26.90
C GLU A 74 -10.09 8.29 -25.43
N ILE A 75 -10.67 7.11 -25.18
CA ILE A 75 -10.89 6.58 -23.83
C ILE A 75 -9.56 6.42 -23.08
N ALA A 76 -8.48 5.99 -23.75
CA ALA A 76 -7.18 5.81 -23.12
C ALA A 76 -6.62 7.12 -22.55
N ARG A 77 -6.84 8.25 -23.23
CA ARG A 77 -6.43 9.58 -22.74
C ARG A 77 -7.20 9.98 -21.48
N ARG A 78 -8.50 9.69 -21.43
CA ARG A 78 -9.32 9.96 -20.24
C ARG A 78 -8.94 9.05 -19.08
N SER A 79 -8.65 7.78 -19.33
CA SER A 79 -8.15 6.85 -18.32
C SER A 79 -6.80 7.27 -17.76
N LEU A 80 -5.90 7.81 -18.60
CA LEU A 80 -4.63 8.37 -18.14
C LEU A 80 -4.83 9.48 -17.09
N PHE A 81 -5.82 10.36 -17.29
CA PHE A 81 -6.15 11.40 -16.31
C PHE A 81 -6.59 10.82 -14.97
N PHE A 82 -7.45 9.80 -14.96
CA PHE A 82 -7.87 9.14 -13.72
C PHE A 82 -6.71 8.39 -13.03
N ILE A 83 -5.85 7.74 -13.79
CA ILE A 83 -4.64 7.08 -13.26
C ILE A 83 -3.68 8.12 -12.68
N ALA A 84 -3.49 9.26 -13.35
CA ALA A 84 -2.67 10.35 -12.86
C ALA A 84 -3.24 10.94 -11.56
N LEU A 85 -4.56 11.15 -11.50
CA LEU A 85 -5.24 11.62 -10.29
C LEU A 85 -5.03 10.63 -9.13
N LEU A 86 -5.21 9.33 -9.38
CA LEU A 86 -5.00 8.27 -8.40
C LEU A 86 -3.54 8.23 -7.93
N GLY A 87 -2.58 8.30 -8.85
CA GLY A 87 -1.15 8.30 -8.54
C GLY A 87 -0.72 9.54 -7.75
N ILE A 88 -1.24 10.71 -8.08
CA ILE A 88 -0.90 11.94 -7.35
C ILE A 88 -1.55 11.93 -5.96
N MET A 89 -2.86 11.71 -5.87
CA MET A 89 -3.59 11.83 -4.62
C MET A 89 -3.35 10.66 -3.67
N SER A 90 -3.53 9.42 -4.16
CA SER A 90 -3.46 8.23 -3.32
C SER A 90 -2.04 7.70 -3.13
N THR A 91 -1.11 7.97 -4.05
CA THR A 91 0.28 7.53 -3.91
C THR A 91 1.18 8.67 -3.44
N ALA A 92 1.38 9.72 -4.24
CA ALA A 92 2.39 10.73 -3.93
C ALA A 92 2.06 11.56 -2.67
N VAL A 93 0.84 12.10 -2.59
CA VAL A 93 0.41 12.92 -1.44
C VAL A 93 0.30 12.05 -0.19
N ALA A 94 -0.38 10.90 -0.26
CA ALA A 94 -0.51 10.00 0.88
C ALA A 94 0.84 9.51 1.40
N MET A 95 1.77 9.13 0.51
CA MET A 95 3.12 8.69 0.89
C MET A 95 3.94 9.82 1.50
N ALA A 96 3.85 11.05 0.98
CA ALA A 96 4.49 12.22 1.58
C ALA A 96 3.97 12.50 2.99
N LEU A 97 2.65 12.47 3.18
CA LEU A 97 2.02 12.65 4.49
C LEU A 97 2.41 11.52 5.45
N PHE A 98 2.42 10.27 4.98
CA PHE A 98 2.79 9.12 5.78
C PHE A 98 4.27 9.14 6.20
N ASN A 99 5.18 9.47 5.28
CA ASN A 99 6.60 9.65 5.58
C ASN A 99 6.82 10.79 6.58
N LYS A 100 6.08 11.89 6.43
CA LYS A 100 6.12 13.00 7.40
C LYS A 100 5.61 12.55 8.76
N LEU A 101 4.54 11.77 8.80
CA LEU A 101 3.98 11.22 10.03
C LEU A 101 4.96 10.29 10.74
N ILE A 102 5.64 9.40 10.01
CA ILE A 102 6.71 8.54 10.56
C ILE A 102 7.76 9.40 11.26
N GLN A 103 8.17 10.53 10.67
CA GLN A 103 9.20 11.38 11.26
C GLN A 103 8.73 12.09 12.53
N ILE A 104 7.54 12.69 12.52
CA ILE A 104 7.06 13.56 13.62
C ILE A 104 6.29 12.84 14.73
N ALA A 105 5.71 11.67 14.46
CA ALA A 105 4.85 10.98 15.41
C ALA A 105 5.55 9.79 16.10
N SER A 106 4.93 9.32 17.19
CA SER A 106 5.34 8.07 17.83
C SER A 106 4.97 6.88 16.93
N PRO A 107 5.73 5.78 16.97
CA PRO A 107 5.42 4.57 16.19
C PRO A 107 3.98 4.07 16.41
N ILE A 108 3.43 4.25 17.62
CA ILE A 108 2.06 3.85 17.99
C ILE A 108 1.01 4.75 17.32
N PHE A 109 1.28 6.05 17.21
CA PHE A 109 0.37 6.96 16.50
C PHE A 109 0.42 6.71 14.99
N THR A 110 1.61 6.50 14.43
CA THR A 110 1.76 6.18 13.00
C THR A 110 1.09 4.85 12.63
N SER A 111 1.13 3.84 13.50
CA SER A 111 0.46 2.56 13.24
C SER A 111 -1.07 2.65 13.31
N SER A 112 -1.63 3.63 14.04
CA SER A 112 -3.08 3.83 14.12
C SER A 112 -3.72 4.10 12.76
N VAL A 113 -3.02 4.79 11.86
CA VAL A 113 -3.49 5.07 10.49
C VAL A 113 -3.72 3.77 9.73
N THR A 114 -2.82 2.80 9.86
CA THR A 114 -2.95 1.48 9.23
C THR A 114 -4.14 0.70 9.77
N TYR A 115 -4.46 0.86 11.06
CA TYR A 115 -5.58 0.18 11.72
C TYR A 115 -6.94 0.74 11.29
N LEU A 116 -6.97 1.98 10.78
CA LEU A 116 -8.18 2.60 10.24
C LEU A 116 -8.49 2.14 8.81
N ILE A 117 -7.51 1.62 8.06
CA ILE A 117 -7.70 1.18 6.66
C ILE A 117 -8.91 0.26 6.47
N PRO A 118 -9.07 -0.87 7.21
CA PRO A 118 -10.20 -1.76 6.99
C PRO A 118 -11.56 -1.11 7.32
N ILE A 119 -11.60 -0.18 8.28
CA ILE A 119 -12.82 0.55 8.63
C ILE A 119 -13.22 1.48 7.48
N VAL A 120 -12.27 2.29 7.00
CA VAL A 120 -12.49 3.22 5.88
C VAL A 120 -12.89 2.47 4.61
N ALA A 121 -12.27 1.32 4.34
CA ALA A 121 -12.60 0.48 3.18
C ALA A 121 -14.06 0.01 3.19
N ILE A 122 -14.56 -0.48 4.34
CA ILE A 122 -15.96 -0.90 4.49
C ILE A 122 -16.91 0.29 4.34
N LEU A 123 -16.58 1.44 4.95
CA LEU A 123 -17.40 2.65 4.82
C LEU A 123 -17.51 3.12 3.37
N TRP A 124 -16.42 3.05 2.61
CA TRP A 124 -16.43 3.41 1.19
C TRP A 124 -17.23 2.43 0.35
N GLY A 125 -17.08 1.12 0.58
CA GLY A 125 -17.86 0.09 -0.11
C GLY A 125 -19.37 0.23 0.16
N LEU A 126 -19.75 0.55 1.40
CA LEU A 126 -21.15 0.85 1.74
C LEU A 126 -21.67 2.11 1.03
N TRP A 127 -20.85 3.15 0.91
CA TRP A 127 -21.23 4.38 0.22
C TRP A 127 -21.37 4.14 -1.30
N ASP A 128 -20.51 3.31 -1.89
CA ASP A 128 -20.61 2.92 -3.30
C ASP A 128 -21.78 1.94 -3.58
N GLY A 129 -22.50 1.52 -2.53
CA GLY A 129 -23.65 0.63 -2.63
C GLY A 129 -23.29 -0.84 -2.83
N GLU A 130 -22.05 -1.23 -2.53
CA GLU A 130 -21.59 -2.61 -2.69
C GLU A 130 -22.26 -3.54 -1.65
N VAL A 131 -22.65 -4.74 -2.11
CA VAL A 131 -23.18 -5.79 -1.22
C VAL A 131 -22.02 -6.50 -0.52
N LEU A 132 -21.64 -5.97 0.64
CA LEU A 132 -20.57 -6.55 1.46
C LEU A 132 -21.04 -7.84 2.14
N LEU A 133 -20.33 -8.94 1.89
CA LEU A 133 -20.62 -10.23 2.52
C LEU A 133 -20.27 -10.20 4.02
N PRO A 134 -20.93 -11.03 4.86
CA PRO A 134 -20.58 -11.20 6.27
C PRO A 134 -19.09 -11.47 6.53
N GLY A 135 -18.42 -12.15 5.57
CA GLY A 135 -16.99 -12.43 5.64
C GLY A 135 -16.10 -11.17 5.65
N HIS A 136 -16.50 -10.07 5.00
CA HIS A 136 -15.73 -8.83 5.01
C HIS A 136 -15.74 -8.19 6.41
N TYR A 137 -16.89 -8.22 7.09
CA TYR A 137 -17.03 -7.73 8.46
C TYR A 137 -16.24 -8.59 9.45
N LEU A 138 -16.30 -9.92 9.30
CA LEU A 138 -15.50 -10.84 10.13
C LEU A 138 -14.00 -10.65 9.90
N GLY A 139 -13.58 -10.43 8.65
CA GLY A 139 -12.19 -10.10 8.31
C GLY A 139 -11.73 -8.79 8.95
N MET A 140 -12.54 -7.73 8.87
CA MET A 140 -12.28 -6.46 9.54
C MET A 140 -12.13 -6.65 11.06
N LEU A 141 -13.06 -7.37 11.70
CA LEU A 141 -12.98 -7.68 13.13
C LEU A 141 -11.72 -8.49 13.46
N GLY A 142 -11.34 -9.46 12.63
CA GLY A 142 -10.11 -10.24 12.78
C GLY A 142 -8.85 -9.36 12.75
N VAL A 143 -8.76 -8.44 11.79
CA VAL A 143 -7.63 -7.49 11.71
C VAL A 143 -7.59 -6.56 12.92
N LEU A 144 -8.72 -5.95 13.28
CA LEU A 144 -8.81 -5.04 14.42
C LEU A 144 -8.50 -5.71 15.76
N THR A 145 -8.98 -6.94 15.96
CA THR A 145 -8.68 -7.72 17.17
C THR A 145 -7.21 -8.14 17.22
N GLY A 146 -6.64 -8.60 16.11
CA GLY A 146 -5.21 -8.93 16.03
C GLY A 146 -4.33 -7.74 16.39
N VAL A 147 -4.63 -6.59 15.81
CA VAL A 147 -3.99 -5.31 16.12
C VAL A 147 -4.14 -4.93 17.59
N TYR A 148 -5.37 -4.99 18.11
CA TYR A 148 -5.67 -4.66 19.50
C TYR A 148 -4.83 -5.52 20.44
N LEU A 149 -4.75 -6.83 20.20
CA LEU A 149 -3.93 -7.75 20.99
C LEU A 149 -2.44 -7.42 20.94
N THR A 150 -1.89 -7.10 19.76
CA THR A 150 -0.49 -6.70 19.61
C THR A 150 -0.17 -5.40 20.34
N ASN A 151 -1.13 -4.46 20.40
CA ASN A 151 -0.96 -3.19 21.08
C ASN A 151 -1.31 -3.25 22.59
N ARG A 152 -1.94 -4.34 23.06
CA ARG A 152 -2.41 -4.51 24.45
C ARG A 152 -1.29 -4.84 25.46
N LYS A 153 -0.02 -4.81 25.07
CA LYS A 153 1.11 -4.95 26.02
C LYS A 153 2.18 -3.91 25.76
N LYS A 154 1.94 -2.73 26.33
CA LYS A 154 2.90 -1.97 27.10
C LYS A 154 2.18 -1.37 28.29
#